data_AF-A0A6N4AK22-F1
#
_entry.id   AF-A0A6N4AK22-F1
#
_cell.length_a   1.000
_cell.length_b   1.000
_cell.length_c   1.000
_cell.angle_alpha   90.00
_cell.angle_beta   90.00
_cell.angle_gamma   90.00
#
_symmetry.space_group_name_H-M   'P 1'
#
loop_
_entity.id
_entity.type
_entity.pdbx_description
1 polymer ?
#
loop_
_entity_poly.entity_id
_entity_poly.type
_entity_poly.pdbx_seq_one_letter_code
_entity_poly.pdbx_strand_id
1 'polypeptide(L)'
;MAFINGQFQEAFTLAKEAIKLDENCADAYQCAANVCMSLGRYEDAIEYYQKAVNCDPNNGNRFFSLGYAQASVNKIAEAMQNFAKADELGLNEDAAGQMYHILGIVNQEFGKLDDALINLKKSELIIPADMDILKRKAVIYGLLDEITNGLQTANQMKLLAPSDYSGYQAAYILLKQAGRIDDAFKELRYARMNLPSFPFALCGDMVNYELVKHEQDGDTIHFEKALAYIKHFLQAPHFCSEDILYFRLKR
;
A
#
# COMPACT_ATOMS: atom_id res chain seq x y z
N MET A 1 -5.99 -26.09 13.12
CA MET A 1 -5.71 -26.81 11.86
C MET A 1 -6.76 -26.53 10.79
N ALA A 2 -8.06 -26.77 11.03
CA ALA A 2 -9.12 -26.52 10.04
C ALA A 2 -9.08 -25.11 9.41
N PHE A 3 -8.94 -24.05 10.22
CA PHE A 3 -8.82 -22.68 9.72
C PHE A 3 -7.59 -22.48 8.82
N ILE A 4 -6.41 -22.93 9.26
CA ILE A 4 -5.15 -22.81 8.52
C ILE A 4 -5.23 -23.57 7.18
N ASN A 5 -5.98 -24.66 7.12
CA ASN A 5 -6.19 -25.45 5.91
C ASN A 5 -7.33 -24.91 5.01
N GLY A 6 -7.91 -23.75 5.32
CA GLY A 6 -9.00 -23.15 4.55
C GLY A 6 -10.37 -23.82 4.74
N GLN A 7 -10.50 -24.74 5.71
CA GLN A 7 -11.75 -25.45 6.01
C GLN A 7 -12.64 -24.59 6.90
N PHE A 8 -13.12 -23.45 6.37
CA PHE A 8 -13.79 -22.41 7.14
C PHE A 8 -15.08 -22.89 7.83
N GLN A 9 -15.91 -23.68 7.14
CA GLN A 9 -17.17 -24.17 7.72
C GLN A 9 -16.94 -25.12 8.91
N GLU A 10 -15.93 -25.99 8.80
CA GLU A 10 -15.53 -26.90 9.87
C GLU A 10 -14.93 -26.11 11.05
N ALA A 11 -14.03 -25.17 10.77
CA ALA A 11 -13.43 -24.31 11.77
C ALA A 11 -14.49 -23.51 12.55
N PHE A 12 -15.50 -22.97 11.87
CA PHE A 12 -16.60 -22.25 12.52
C PHE A 12 -17.47 -23.15 13.38
N THR A 13 -17.68 -24.40 12.96
CA THR A 13 -18.46 -25.39 13.72
C THR A 13 -17.71 -25.76 15.00
N LEU A 14 -16.42 -26.08 14.91
CA LEU A 14 -15.56 -26.37 16.05
C LEU A 14 -15.46 -25.17 17.00
N ALA A 15 -15.35 -23.95 16.48
CA ALA A 15 -15.35 -22.74 17.29
C ALA A 15 -16.65 -22.58 18.09
N LYS A 16 -17.81 -22.81 17.47
CA LYS A 16 -19.10 -22.78 18.17
C LYS A 16 -19.25 -23.89 19.21
N GLU A 17 -18.72 -25.07 18.96
CA GLU A 17 -18.70 -26.15 19.94
C GLU A 17 -17.81 -25.81 21.13
N ALA A 18 -16.63 -25.25 20.90
CA ALA A 18 -15.74 -24.77 21.95
C ALA A 18 -16.40 -23.65 22.80
N ILE A 19 -17.10 -22.69 22.16
CA ILE A 19 -17.86 -21.64 22.87
C ILE A 19 -18.97 -22.25 23.76
N LYS A 20 -19.62 -23.33 23.32
CA LYS A 20 -20.64 -24.02 24.13
C LYS A 20 -20.05 -24.77 25.32
N LEU A 21 -18.83 -25.28 25.18
CA LEU A 21 -18.12 -25.98 26.25
C LEU A 21 -17.54 -25.00 27.27
N ASP A 22 -17.10 -23.83 26.82
CA ASP A 22 -16.59 -22.74 27.64
C ASP A 22 -16.95 -21.38 27.02
N GLU A 23 -17.95 -20.72 27.63
CA GLU A 23 -18.43 -19.40 27.20
C GLU A 23 -17.39 -18.28 27.43
N ASN A 24 -16.31 -18.54 28.17
CA ASN A 24 -15.22 -17.59 28.39
C ASN A 24 -13.98 -17.90 27.53
N CYS A 25 -14.07 -18.84 26.59
CA CYS A 25 -12.96 -19.21 25.73
C CYS A 25 -12.70 -18.13 24.65
N ALA A 26 -11.81 -17.18 24.98
CA ALA A 26 -11.43 -16.10 24.09
C ALA A 26 -10.89 -16.59 22.72
N ASP A 27 -10.14 -17.70 22.70
CA ASP A 27 -9.60 -18.30 21.47
C ASP A 27 -10.69 -18.87 20.56
N ALA A 28 -11.76 -19.42 21.13
CA ALA A 28 -12.88 -19.92 20.35
C ALA A 28 -13.63 -18.76 19.68
N TYR A 29 -13.84 -17.66 20.39
CA TYR A 29 -14.40 -16.43 19.80
C TYR A 29 -13.50 -15.83 18.73
N GLN A 30 -12.19 -15.76 18.97
CA GLN A 30 -11.22 -15.32 17.96
C GLN A 30 -11.26 -16.21 16.71
N CYS A 31 -11.32 -17.52 16.86
CA CYS A 31 -11.40 -18.46 15.74
C CYS A 31 -12.69 -18.25 14.92
N ALA A 32 -13.84 -18.09 15.60
CA ALA A 32 -15.11 -17.78 14.95
C ALA A 32 -15.04 -16.46 14.17
N ALA A 33 -14.45 -15.42 14.77
CA ALA A 33 -14.26 -14.11 14.14
C ALA A 33 -13.32 -14.16 12.92
N ASN A 34 -12.18 -14.86 13.05
CA ASN A 34 -11.24 -15.06 11.94
C ASN A 34 -11.94 -15.75 10.75
N VAL A 35 -12.79 -16.76 11.00
CA VAL A 35 -13.58 -17.39 9.95
C VAL A 35 -14.55 -16.40 9.31
N CYS A 36 -15.27 -15.61 10.11
CA CYS A 36 -16.16 -14.57 9.59
C CYS A 36 -15.41 -13.55 8.71
N MET A 37 -14.20 -13.12 9.10
CA MET A 37 -13.33 -12.28 8.27
C MET A 37 -13.02 -12.93 6.92
N SER A 38 -12.58 -14.20 6.93
CA SER A 38 -12.24 -14.93 5.69
C SER A 38 -13.44 -15.15 4.77
N LEU A 39 -14.66 -15.14 5.31
CA LEU A 39 -15.91 -15.23 4.55
C LEU A 39 -16.49 -13.87 4.14
N GLY A 40 -15.80 -12.75 4.45
CA GLY A 40 -16.28 -11.39 4.16
C GLY A 40 -17.46 -10.95 5.03
N ARG A 41 -17.74 -11.66 6.13
CA ARG A 41 -18.81 -11.34 7.09
C ARG A 41 -18.25 -10.46 8.20
N TYR A 42 -17.89 -9.23 7.86
CA TYR A 42 -17.11 -8.36 8.74
C TYR A 42 -17.87 -7.92 10.00
N GLU A 43 -19.16 -7.64 9.90
CA GLU A 43 -20.00 -7.27 11.04
C GLU A 43 -20.08 -8.39 12.08
N ASP A 44 -20.29 -9.64 11.62
CA ASP A 44 -20.28 -10.81 12.49
C ASP A 44 -18.89 -11.02 13.13
N ALA A 45 -17.82 -10.78 12.37
CA ALA A 45 -16.46 -10.88 12.90
C ALA A 45 -16.23 -9.87 14.03
N ILE A 46 -16.72 -8.63 13.89
CA ILE A 46 -16.63 -7.61 14.94
C ILE A 46 -17.34 -8.07 16.21
N GLU A 47 -18.54 -8.66 16.11
CA GLU A 47 -19.26 -9.18 17.28
C GLU A 47 -18.47 -10.28 18.01
N TYR A 48 -17.90 -11.22 17.26
CA TYR A 48 -17.09 -12.30 17.84
C TYR A 48 -15.76 -11.79 18.41
N TYR A 49 -15.06 -10.87 17.73
CA TYR A 49 -13.84 -10.26 18.27
C TYR A 49 -14.13 -9.44 19.53
N GLN A 50 -15.26 -8.74 19.61
CA GLN A 50 -15.65 -8.00 20.81
C GLN A 50 -15.83 -8.96 22.00
N LYS A 51 -16.42 -10.14 21.78
CA LYS A 51 -16.49 -11.20 22.81
C LYS A 51 -15.10 -11.71 23.19
N ALA A 52 -14.22 -11.95 22.21
CA ALA A 52 -12.85 -12.38 22.48
C ALA A 52 -12.09 -11.37 23.35
N VAL A 53 -12.22 -10.07 23.07
CA VAL A 53 -11.67 -8.97 23.89
C VAL A 53 -12.26 -8.96 25.29
N ASN A 54 -13.57 -9.17 25.44
CA ASN A 54 -14.22 -9.19 26.75
C ASN A 54 -13.76 -10.38 27.61
N CYS A 55 -13.49 -11.54 27.00
CA CYS A 55 -13.00 -12.73 27.69
C CYS A 55 -11.53 -12.61 28.11
N ASP A 56 -10.71 -11.87 27.37
CA ASP A 56 -9.28 -11.68 27.61
C ASP A 56 -8.86 -10.22 27.33
N PRO A 57 -9.20 -9.29 28.26
CA PRO A 57 -9.05 -7.85 28.05
C PRO A 57 -7.61 -7.34 28.19
N ASN A 58 -6.65 -8.21 28.48
CA ASN A 58 -5.23 -7.85 28.64
C ASN A 58 -4.37 -8.29 27.44
N ASN A 59 -4.99 -8.77 26.37
CA ASN A 59 -4.28 -9.28 25.18
C ASN A 59 -4.40 -8.32 24.00
N GLY A 60 -3.33 -7.57 23.72
CA GLY A 60 -3.32 -6.57 22.65
C GLY A 60 -3.60 -7.14 21.26
N ASN A 61 -3.27 -8.41 20.99
CA ASN A 61 -3.56 -9.03 19.68
C ASN A 61 -5.07 -9.11 19.39
N ARG A 62 -5.91 -9.24 20.44
CA ARG A 62 -7.37 -9.28 20.29
C ARG A 62 -7.93 -7.91 19.95
N PHE A 63 -7.41 -6.86 20.60
CA PHE A 63 -7.72 -5.48 20.25
C PHE A 63 -7.29 -5.15 18.83
N PHE A 64 -6.09 -5.56 18.40
CA PHE A 64 -5.66 -5.43 17.01
C PHE A 64 -6.65 -6.10 16.04
N SER A 65 -7.03 -7.36 16.32
CA SER A 65 -7.95 -8.11 15.47
C SER A 65 -9.32 -7.44 15.34
N LEU A 66 -9.86 -6.93 16.46
CA LEU A 66 -11.08 -6.15 16.49
C LEU A 66 -10.95 -4.85 15.68
N GLY A 67 -9.86 -4.10 15.89
CA GLY A 67 -9.59 -2.87 15.16
C GLY A 67 -9.44 -3.09 13.66
N TYR A 68 -8.80 -4.19 13.25
CA TYR A 68 -8.65 -4.58 11.85
C TYR A 68 -10.01 -4.87 11.18
N ALA A 69 -10.90 -5.59 11.87
CA ALA A 69 -12.25 -5.85 11.38
C ALA A 69 -13.07 -4.56 11.26
N GLN A 70 -12.94 -3.64 12.23
CA GLN A 70 -13.60 -2.33 12.21
C GLN A 70 -13.09 -1.44 11.07
N ALA A 71 -11.78 -1.43 10.81
CA ALA A 71 -11.18 -0.70 9.69
C ALA A 71 -11.71 -1.21 8.34
N SER A 72 -11.92 -2.53 8.22
CA SER A 72 -12.44 -3.17 7.00
C SER A 72 -13.88 -2.75 6.65
N VAL A 73 -14.65 -2.23 7.62
CA VAL A 73 -15.98 -1.66 7.43
C VAL A 73 -16.03 -0.14 7.65
N ASN A 74 -14.87 0.52 7.51
CA ASN A 74 -14.72 1.97 7.63
C ASN A 74 -15.15 2.58 8.98
N LYS A 75 -15.16 1.78 10.06
CA LYS A 75 -15.34 2.24 11.45
C LYS A 75 -14.01 2.71 12.02
N ILE A 76 -13.44 3.75 11.39
CA ILE A 76 -12.05 4.15 11.61
C ILE A 76 -11.80 4.66 13.02
N ALA A 77 -12.73 5.42 13.60
CA ALA A 77 -12.56 5.96 14.95
C ALA A 77 -12.45 4.85 16.01
N GLU A 78 -13.32 3.85 15.93
CA GLU A 78 -13.29 2.67 16.80
C GLU A 78 -12.04 1.82 16.54
N ALA A 79 -11.65 1.65 15.27
CA ALA A 79 -10.42 0.95 14.92
C ALA A 79 -9.19 1.59 15.54
N MET A 80 -9.08 2.92 15.48
CA MET A 80 -7.96 3.67 16.08
C MET A 80 -7.92 3.52 17.61
N GLN A 81 -9.07 3.51 18.29
CA GLN A 81 -9.13 3.25 19.73
C GLN A 81 -8.63 1.84 20.07
N ASN A 82 -9.05 0.85 19.30
CA ASN A 82 -8.59 -0.53 19.50
C ASN A 82 -7.11 -0.72 19.16
N PHE A 83 -6.58 -0.07 18.12
CA PHE A 83 -5.15 -0.09 17.82
C PHE A 83 -4.32 0.60 18.92
N ALA A 84 -4.78 1.74 19.45
CA ALA A 84 -4.11 2.38 20.59
C ALA A 84 -4.08 1.46 21.82
N LYS A 85 -5.19 0.74 22.09
CA LYS A 85 -5.24 -0.22 23.19
C LYS A 85 -4.35 -1.45 22.96
N ALA A 86 -4.26 -1.90 21.71
CA ALA A 86 -3.36 -2.98 21.32
C ALA A 86 -1.89 -2.62 21.57
N ASP A 87 -1.49 -1.41 21.17
CA ASP A 87 -0.13 -0.88 21.39
C ASP A 87 0.18 -0.73 22.90
N GLU A 88 -0.77 -0.23 23.69
CA GLU A 88 -0.64 -0.09 25.16
C GLU A 88 -0.42 -1.43 25.87
N LEU A 89 -1.17 -2.46 25.47
CA LEU A 89 -1.10 -3.80 26.08
C LEU A 89 0.05 -4.66 25.55
N GLY A 90 0.64 -4.26 24.42
CA GLY A 90 1.58 -5.07 23.67
C GLY A 90 0.90 -6.14 22.82
N LEU A 91 1.45 -6.35 21.63
CA LEU A 91 1.02 -7.34 20.65
C LEU A 91 2.24 -8.00 20.01
N ASN A 92 2.02 -9.13 19.32
CA ASN A 92 3.13 -9.81 18.66
C ASN A 92 3.68 -8.95 17.50
N GLU A 93 4.91 -9.23 17.10
CA GLU A 93 5.65 -8.42 16.13
C GLU A 93 4.93 -8.35 14.78
N ASP A 94 4.46 -9.48 14.23
CA ASP A 94 3.72 -9.50 12.96
C ASP A 94 2.45 -8.63 13.00
N ALA A 95 1.69 -8.71 14.09
CA ALA A 95 0.49 -7.92 14.30
C ALA A 95 0.83 -6.43 14.49
N ALA A 96 1.92 -6.10 15.18
CA ALA A 96 2.40 -4.72 15.31
C ALA A 96 2.79 -4.13 13.95
N GLY A 97 3.53 -4.88 13.12
CA GLY A 97 3.91 -4.48 11.77
C GLY A 97 2.70 -4.13 10.91
N GLN A 98 1.69 -5.00 10.90
CA GLN A 98 0.43 -4.79 10.18
C GLN A 98 -0.37 -3.61 10.74
N MET A 99 -0.47 -3.50 12.07
CA MET A 99 -1.15 -2.40 12.73
C MET A 99 -0.55 -1.04 12.33
N TYR A 100 0.77 -0.92 12.39
CA TYR A 100 1.45 0.31 11.99
C TYR A 100 1.32 0.59 10.50
N HIS A 101 1.27 -0.44 9.65
CA HIS A 101 0.96 -0.24 8.22
C HIS A 101 -0.41 0.39 8.04
N ILE A 102 -1.45 -0.19 8.66
CA ILE A 102 -2.82 0.31 8.60
C ILE A 102 -2.94 1.73 9.15
N LEU A 103 -2.33 2.01 10.31
CA LEU A 103 -2.29 3.36 10.88
C LEU A 103 -1.59 4.35 9.96
N GLY A 104 -0.54 3.90 9.25
CA GLY A 104 0.13 4.67 8.21
C GLY A 104 -0.81 5.06 7.07
N ILE A 105 -1.57 4.09 6.55
CA ILE A 105 -2.57 4.29 5.49
C ILE A 105 -3.67 5.26 5.95
N VAL A 106 -4.27 4.98 7.11
CA VAL A 106 -5.36 5.79 7.68
C VAL A 106 -4.90 7.23 7.88
N ASN A 107 -3.77 7.45 8.56
CA ASN A 107 -3.27 8.81 8.78
C ASN A 107 -2.95 9.55 7.48
N GLN A 108 -2.47 8.85 6.45
CA GLN A 108 -2.24 9.43 5.13
C GLN A 108 -3.55 9.90 4.50
N GLU A 109 -4.62 9.11 4.56
CA GLU A 109 -5.95 9.46 4.04
C GLU A 109 -6.58 10.66 4.76
N PHE A 110 -6.33 10.81 6.06
CA PHE A 110 -6.75 11.99 6.83
C PHE A 110 -5.82 13.20 6.69
N GLY A 111 -4.77 13.10 5.86
CA GLY A 111 -3.80 14.19 5.65
C GLY A 111 -2.85 14.43 6.83
N LYS A 112 -2.80 13.53 7.81
CA LYS A 112 -1.86 13.56 8.93
C LYS A 112 -0.53 12.96 8.51
N LEU A 113 0.19 13.67 7.64
CA LEU A 113 1.37 13.16 6.93
C LEU A 113 2.52 12.75 7.86
N ASP A 114 2.79 13.52 8.92
CA ASP A 114 3.82 13.19 9.90
C ASP A 114 3.49 11.90 10.67
N ASP A 115 2.24 11.78 11.15
CA ASP A 115 1.77 10.58 11.86
C ASP A 115 1.79 9.35 10.94
N ALA A 116 1.40 9.52 9.67
CA ALA A 116 1.47 8.49 8.66
C ALA A 116 2.91 7.99 8.48
N LEU A 117 3.86 8.91 8.35
CA LEU A 117 5.26 8.59 8.15
C LEU A 117 5.88 7.89 9.37
N ILE A 118 5.54 8.31 10.59
CA ILE A 118 5.97 7.65 11.83
C ILE A 118 5.50 6.18 11.84
N ASN A 119 4.22 5.95 11.55
CA ASN A 119 3.65 4.60 11.55
C ASN A 119 4.24 3.74 10.43
N LEU A 120 4.40 4.27 9.21
CA LEU A 120 5.02 3.54 8.11
C LEU A 120 6.50 3.21 8.39
N LYS A 121 7.25 4.07 9.08
CA LYS A 121 8.62 3.77 9.55
C LYS A 121 8.64 2.65 10.58
N LYS A 122 7.72 2.66 11.55
CA LYS A 122 7.58 1.55 12.51
C LYS A 122 7.22 0.23 11.82
N SER A 123 6.33 0.29 10.83
CA SER A 123 5.95 -0.88 10.04
C SER A 123 7.12 -1.43 9.23
N GLU A 124 7.89 -0.58 8.54
CA GLU A 124 9.07 -0.97 7.75
C GLU A 124 10.18 -1.64 8.59
N LEU A 125 10.33 -1.24 9.86
CA LEU A 125 11.28 -1.89 10.78
C LEU A 125 10.94 -3.35 11.04
N ILE A 126 9.65 -3.70 11.01
CA ILE A 126 9.12 -5.03 11.30
C ILE A 126 8.92 -5.84 10.01
N ILE A 127 8.35 -5.20 8.99
CA ILE A 127 8.05 -5.74 7.67
C ILE A 127 9.02 -5.08 6.68
N PRO A 128 10.29 -5.51 6.63
CA PRO A 128 11.26 -4.94 5.72
C PRO A 128 10.92 -5.29 4.27
N ALA A 129 11.34 -4.42 3.36
CA ALA A 129 11.22 -4.65 1.91
C ALA A 129 9.77 -4.83 1.41
N ASP A 130 8.82 -4.10 2.00
CA ASP A 130 7.45 -4.01 1.47
C ASP A 130 7.30 -2.82 0.49
N MET A 131 6.91 -3.11 -0.75
CA MET A 131 6.77 -2.08 -1.79
C MET A 131 5.63 -1.10 -1.54
N ASP A 132 4.54 -1.49 -0.88
CA ASP A 132 3.42 -0.58 -0.59
C ASP A 132 3.85 0.46 0.45
N ILE A 133 4.52 0.02 1.52
CA ILE A 133 5.09 0.89 2.55
C ILE A 133 6.05 1.90 1.92
N LEU A 134 6.99 1.43 1.07
CA LEU A 134 7.95 2.30 0.39
C LEU A 134 7.27 3.31 -0.55
N LYS A 135 6.28 2.87 -1.35
CA LYS A 135 5.51 3.75 -2.25
C LYS A 135 4.83 4.87 -1.46
N ARG A 136 4.16 4.52 -0.35
CA ARG A 136 3.46 5.50 0.50
C ARG A 136 4.41 6.50 1.14
N LYS A 137 5.54 6.02 1.68
CA LYS A 137 6.58 6.89 2.24
C LYS A 137 7.13 7.86 1.19
N ALA A 138 7.43 7.39 -0.04
CA ALA A 138 7.94 8.24 -1.10
C ALA A 138 6.96 9.38 -1.47
N VAL A 139 5.66 9.06 -1.55
CA VAL A 139 4.60 10.05 -1.76
C VAL A 139 4.55 11.06 -0.61
N ILE A 140 4.55 10.59 0.64
CA ILE A 140 4.49 11.46 1.82
C ILE A 140 5.71 12.39 1.88
N TYR A 141 6.91 11.88 1.63
CA TYR A 141 8.11 12.72 1.57
C TYR A 141 8.03 13.80 0.49
N GLY A 142 7.44 13.50 -0.67
CA GLY A 142 7.19 14.52 -1.70
C GLY A 142 6.22 15.60 -1.22
N LEU A 143 5.13 15.21 -0.56
CA LEU A 143 4.14 16.15 0.01
C LEU A 143 4.70 17.03 1.12
N LEU A 144 5.66 16.52 1.91
CA LEU A 144 6.35 17.25 2.96
C LEU A 144 7.58 18.04 2.46
N ASP A 145 7.88 17.99 1.16
CA ASP A 145 9.10 18.54 0.55
C ASP A 145 10.41 17.99 1.13
N GLU A 146 10.38 16.79 1.70
CA GLU A 146 11.53 16.07 2.24
C GLU A 146 12.26 15.29 1.13
N ILE A 147 12.80 16.02 0.16
CA ILE A 147 13.36 15.46 -1.08
C ILE A 147 14.44 14.40 -0.83
N THR A 148 15.36 14.63 0.11
CA THR A 148 16.46 13.69 0.40
C THR A 148 15.94 12.33 0.86
N ASN A 149 15.00 12.33 1.81
CA ASN A 149 14.41 11.10 2.33
C ASN A 149 13.57 10.39 1.26
N GLY A 150 12.82 11.16 0.48
CA GLY A 150 12.06 10.64 -0.67
C GLY A 150 12.96 9.94 -1.69
N LEU A 151 14.12 10.53 -2.04
CA LEU A 151 15.08 9.92 -2.97
C LEU A 151 15.74 8.67 -2.40
N GLN A 152 16.02 8.64 -1.09
CA GLN A 152 16.51 7.43 -0.44
C GLN A 152 15.48 6.30 -0.52
N THR A 153 14.20 6.60 -0.26
CA THR A 153 13.10 5.64 -0.39
C THR A 153 12.91 5.18 -1.83
N ALA A 154 12.97 6.09 -2.81
CA ALA A 154 12.92 5.75 -4.22
C ALA A 154 14.09 4.82 -4.64
N ASN A 155 15.28 5.02 -4.08
CA ASN A 155 16.42 4.12 -4.31
C ASN A 155 16.21 2.73 -3.68
N GLN A 156 15.59 2.65 -2.49
CA GLN A 156 15.20 1.36 -1.89
C GLN A 156 14.21 0.62 -2.78
N MET A 157 13.22 1.31 -3.35
CA MET A 157 12.25 0.73 -4.29
C MET A 157 12.94 0.17 -5.55
N LYS A 158 13.88 0.93 -6.13
CA LYS A 158 14.65 0.49 -7.30
C LYS A 158 15.54 -0.70 -6.99
N LEU A 159 16.07 -0.82 -5.77
CA LEU A 159 16.85 -1.99 -5.36
C LEU A 159 15.96 -3.23 -5.20
N LEU A 160 14.78 -3.05 -4.60
CA LEU A 160 13.83 -4.13 -4.34
C LEU A 160 13.18 -4.66 -5.62
N ALA A 161 12.77 -3.76 -6.52
CA ALA A 161 12.13 -4.11 -7.78
C ALA A 161 12.67 -3.23 -8.94
N PRO A 162 13.87 -3.53 -9.48
CA PRO A 162 14.48 -2.74 -10.55
C PRO A 162 13.67 -2.68 -11.85
N SER A 163 12.79 -3.67 -12.07
CA SER A 163 11.88 -3.77 -13.21
C SER A 163 10.51 -3.09 -12.99
N ASP A 164 10.24 -2.56 -11.79
CA ASP A 164 9.06 -1.76 -11.48
C ASP A 164 9.38 -0.27 -11.74
N TYR A 165 8.51 0.42 -12.46
CA TYR A 165 8.70 1.84 -12.79
C TYR A 165 8.61 2.77 -11.57
N SER A 166 7.84 2.39 -10.56
CA SER A 166 7.44 3.27 -9.45
C SER A 166 8.62 3.91 -8.71
N GLY A 167 9.74 3.21 -8.53
CA GLY A 167 10.93 3.76 -7.88
C GLY A 167 11.60 4.86 -8.72
N TYR A 168 11.70 4.66 -10.03
CA TYR A 168 12.21 5.68 -10.96
C TYR A 168 11.25 6.88 -11.06
N GLN A 169 9.95 6.61 -11.10
CA GLN A 169 8.93 7.65 -11.17
C GLN A 169 8.94 8.54 -9.92
N ALA A 170 9.02 7.93 -8.73
CA ALA A 170 9.14 8.68 -7.48
C ALA A 170 10.38 9.59 -7.49
N ALA A 171 11.54 9.07 -7.89
CA ALA A 171 12.75 9.87 -8.00
C ALA A 171 12.64 11.00 -9.04
N TYR A 172 12.04 10.72 -10.21
CA TYR A 172 11.77 11.71 -11.25
C TYR A 172 10.91 12.87 -10.72
N ILE A 173 9.80 12.57 -10.04
CA ILE A 173 8.90 13.59 -9.48
C ILE A 173 9.61 14.43 -8.42
N LEU A 174 10.33 13.80 -7.49
CA LEU A 174 11.06 14.49 -6.43
C LEU A 174 12.19 15.39 -6.97
N LEU A 175 12.94 14.92 -7.97
CA LEU A 175 13.99 15.73 -8.61
C LEU A 175 13.41 16.89 -9.40
N LYS A 176 12.26 16.70 -10.06
CA LYS A 176 11.55 17.78 -10.75
C LYS A 176 11.06 18.84 -9.76
N GLN A 177 10.49 18.42 -8.61
CA GLN A 177 10.07 19.31 -7.53
C GLN A 177 11.25 20.14 -6.98
N ALA A 178 12.43 19.53 -6.86
CA ALA A 178 13.66 20.21 -6.46
C ALA A 178 14.32 21.06 -7.56
N GLY A 179 13.70 21.20 -8.75
CA GLY A 179 14.26 21.95 -9.89
C GLY A 179 15.46 21.27 -10.57
N ARG A 180 15.78 20.01 -10.22
CA ARG A 180 16.90 19.24 -10.77
C ARG A 180 16.49 18.46 -12.02
N ILE A 181 16.02 19.19 -13.03
CA ILE A 181 15.37 18.64 -14.23
C ILE A 181 16.26 17.65 -15.00
N ASP A 182 17.55 17.95 -15.14
CA ASP A 182 18.47 17.05 -15.87
C ASP A 182 18.74 15.74 -15.11
N ASP A 183 18.75 15.78 -13.77
CA ASP A 183 18.85 14.57 -12.95
C ASP A 183 17.55 13.76 -13.00
N ALA A 184 16.40 14.45 -12.99
CA ALA A 184 15.11 13.80 -13.16
C ALA A 184 15.06 13.01 -14.48
N PHE A 185 15.59 13.56 -15.57
CA PHE A 185 15.65 12.84 -16.85
C PHE A 185 16.59 11.64 -16.84
N LYS A 186 17.67 11.68 -16.05
CA LYS A 186 18.53 10.50 -15.87
C LYS A 186 17.73 9.33 -15.30
N GLU A 187 16.82 9.58 -14.35
CA GLU A 187 15.94 8.53 -13.80
C GLU A 187 15.04 7.90 -14.85
N LEU A 188 14.46 8.68 -15.77
CA LEU A 188 13.66 8.15 -16.88
C LEU A 188 14.50 7.27 -17.84
N ARG A 189 15.76 7.67 -18.09
CA ARG A 189 16.67 6.84 -18.90
C ARG A 189 17.08 5.57 -18.18
N TYR A 190 17.36 5.65 -16.87
CA TYR A 190 17.64 4.45 -16.07
C TYR A 190 16.44 3.50 -16.04
N ALA A 191 15.22 4.02 -15.95
CA ALA A 191 14.01 3.22 -16.09
C ALA A 191 13.99 2.49 -17.45
N ARG A 192 14.23 3.19 -18.55
CA ARG A 192 14.25 2.59 -19.90
C ARG A 192 15.28 1.46 -20.04
N MET A 193 16.42 1.54 -19.34
CA MET A 193 17.45 0.51 -19.37
C MET A 193 17.11 -0.73 -18.54
N ASN A 194 16.37 -0.58 -17.44
CA ASN A 194 16.11 -1.67 -16.49
C ASN A 194 14.74 -2.33 -16.66
N LEU A 195 13.78 -1.63 -17.28
CA LEU A 195 12.44 -2.17 -17.48
C LEU A 195 12.36 -3.12 -18.68
N PRO A 196 11.68 -4.29 -18.55
CA PRO A 196 11.51 -5.23 -19.65
C PRO A 196 10.56 -4.72 -20.74
N SER A 197 9.65 -3.80 -20.38
CA SER A 197 8.68 -3.19 -21.29
C SER A 197 8.75 -1.66 -21.24
N PHE A 198 8.00 -0.99 -22.13
CA PHE A 198 7.82 0.46 -22.08
C PHE A 198 6.42 0.78 -21.56
N PRO A 199 6.25 0.99 -20.22
CA PRO A 199 4.93 1.26 -19.66
C PRO A 199 4.44 2.65 -20.06
N PHE A 200 3.12 2.80 -20.15
CA PHE A 200 2.47 4.05 -20.54
C PHE A 200 2.89 5.23 -19.68
N ALA A 201 3.00 5.04 -18.36
CA ALA A 201 3.44 6.07 -17.42
C ALA A 201 4.84 6.60 -17.75
N LEU A 202 5.81 5.71 -18.02
CA LEU A 202 7.16 6.13 -18.41
C LEU A 202 7.17 6.87 -19.76
N CYS A 203 6.37 6.42 -20.74
CA CYS A 203 6.21 7.15 -22.00
C CYS A 203 5.66 8.56 -21.76
N GLY A 204 4.63 8.69 -20.92
CA GLY A 204 4.03 9.98 -20.56
C GLY A 204 5.04 10.92 -19.89
N ASP A 205 5.81 10.43 -18.93
CA ASP A 205 6.82 11.24 -18.23
C ASP A 205 7.97 11.68 -19.14
N MET A 206 8.42 10.81 -20.06
CA MET A 206 9.44 11.17 -21.06
C MET A 206 8.92 12.21 -22.06
N VAL A 207 7.67 12.10 -22.51
CA VAL A 207 7.02 13.11 -23.36
C VAL A 207 6.89 14.44 -22.62
N ASN A 208 6.41 14.42 -21.38
CA ASN A 208 6.23 15.62 -20.58
C ASN A 208 7.56 16.36 -20.37
N TYR A 209 8.64 15.63 -20.11
CA TYR A 209 9.98 16.20 -20.02
C TYR A 209 10.40 16.97 -21.28
N GLU A 210 10.21 16.38 -22.47
CA GLU A 210 10.56 17.04 -23.73
C GLU A 210 9.69 18.30 -23.96
N LEU A 211 8.39 18.22 -23.65
CA LEU A 211 7.50 19.39 -23.75
C LEU A 211 7.93 20.53 -22.81
N VAL A 212 8.35 20.22 -21.58
CA VAL A 212 8.86 21.21 -20.63
C VAL A 212 10.17 21.83 -21.12
N LYS A 213 11.07 21.06 -21.72
CA LYS A 213 12.32 21.61 -22.30
C LYS A 213 12.01 22.55 -23.47
N HIS A 214 11.09 22.17 -24.35
CA HIS A 214 10.62 23.05 -25.43
C HIS A 214 10.09 24.39 -24.90
N GLU A 215 9.27 24.37 -23.84
CA GLU A 215 8.78 25.61 -23.21
C GLU A 215 9.91 26.50 -22.67
N GLN A 216 11.05 25.91 -22.28
CA GLN A 216 12.19 26.63 -21.73
C GLN A 216 13.13 27.22 -22.80
N ASP A 217 13.40 26.49 -23.88
CA ASP A 217 14.40 26.88 -24.89
C ASP A 217 13.84 27.18 -26.28
N GLY A 218 12.59 26.82 -26.55
CA GLY A 218 11.92 27.02 -27.84
C GLY A 218 12.39 26.07 -28.95
N ASP A 219 13.26 25.09 -28.67
CA ASP A 219 13.79 24.19 -29.69
C ASP A 219 12.73 23.15 -30.10
N THR A 220 12.39 23.11 -31.39
CA THR A 220 11.39 22.21 -31.94
C THR A 220 11.84 20.75 -31.95
N ILE A 221 13.13 20.45 -31.77
CA ILE A 221 13.65 19.07 -31.69
C ILE A 221 12.99 18.26 -30.56
N HIS A 222 12.54 18.94 -29.51
CA HIS A 222 11.84 18.34 -28.39
C HIS A 222 10.50 17.73 -28.80
N PHE A 223 9.76 18.34 -29.73
CA PHE A 223 8.54 17.73 -30.28
C PHE A 223 8.84 16.45 -31.07
N GLU A 224 9.93 16.44 -31.84
CA GLU A 224 10.35 15.26 -32.59
C GLU A 224 10.67 14.10 -31.66
N LYS A 225 11.38 14.36 -30.55
CA LYS A 225 11.67 13.36 -29.51
C LYS A 225 10.41 12.87 -28.81
N ALA A 226 9.51 13.76 -28.42
CA ALA A 226 8.23 13.40 -27.82
C ALA A 226 7.40 12.49 -28.76
N LEU A 227 7.29 12.85 -30.03
CA LEU A 227 6.64 12.04 -31.07
C LEU A 227 7.32 10.68 -31.24
N ALA A 228 8.66 10.63 -31.15
CA ALA A 228 9.40 9.37 -31.23
C ALA A 228 9.08 8.44 -30.06
N TYR A 229 8.97 8.96 -28.83
CA TYR A 229 8.55 8.16 -27.67
C TYR A 229 7.14 7.58 -27.86
N ILE A 230 6.17 8.40 -28.29
CA ILE A 230 4.80 7.95 -28.55
C ILE A 230 4.79 6.85 -29.62
N LYS A 231 5.49 7.05 -30.74
CA LYS A 231 5.58 6.06 -31.82
C LYS A 231 6.19 4.75 -31.33
N HIS A 232 7.27 4.82 -30.56
CA HIS A 232 7.92 3.63 -30.00
C HIS A 232 6.99 2.87 -29.07
N PHE A 233 6.25 3.57 -28.19
CA PHE A 233 5.25 2.96 -27.32
C PHE A 233 4.17 2.22 -28.12
N LEU A 234 3.59 2.86 -29.15
CA LEU A 234 2.52 2.28 -29.98
C LEU A 234 2.98 1.09 -30.83
N GLN A 235 4.28 0.96 -31.10
CA GLN A 235 4.86 -0.14 -31.89
C GLN A 235 5.32 -1.31 -31.02
N ALA A 236 5.46 -1.11 -29.71
CA ALA A 236 5.85 -2.19 -28.81
C ALA A 236 4.71 -3.22 -28.71
N PRO A 237 4.98 -4.53 -28.85
CA PRO A 237 3.95 -5.54 -28.67
C PRO A 237 3.50 -5.53 -27.21
N HIS A 238 2.35 -4.91 -26.95
CA HIS A 238 1.71 -4.94 -25.63
C HIS A 238 1.20 -6.37 -25.40
N PHE A 239 1.67 -7.04 -24.35
CA PHE A 239 1.03 -8.27 -23.89
C PHE A 239 -0.38 -7.94 -23.40
N CYS A 240 -1.36 -8.59 -24.03
CA CYS A 240 -2.79 -8.75 -23.72
C CYS A 240 -3.73 -7.53 -23.65
N SER A 241 -4.63 -7.57 -24.64
CA SER A 241 -6.00 -7.10 -24.75
C SER A 241 -6.94 -7.35 -23.55
N GLU A 242 -6.93 -6.49 -22.54
CA GLU A 242 -8.13 -6.28 -21.69
C GLU A 242 -8.49 -4.80 -21.43
N ASP A 243 -7.56 -3.84 -21.62
CA ASP A 243 -7.84 -2.42 -21.29
C ASP A 243 -8.46 -1.56 -22.42
N ILE A 244 -8.82 -2.13 -23.58
CA ILE A 244 -9.41 -1.36 -24.71
C ILE A 244 -10.94 -1.21 -24.59
N LEU A 245 -11.58 -1.74 -23.54
CA LEU A 245 -13.03 -1.67 -23.41
C LEU A 245 -13.61 -0.33 -22.91
N TYR A 246 -12.78 0.64 -22.50
CA TYR A 246 -13.30 1.91 -21.93
C TYR A 246 -13.48 3.09 -22.92
N PHE A 247 -13.10 2.96 -24.20
CA PHE A 247 -13.21 4.06 -25.18
C PHE A 247 -14.16 3.85 -26.35
N ARG A 248 -15.05 2.85 -26.30
CA ARG A 248 -16.14 2.71 -27.26
C ARG A 248 -17.48 2.62 -26.56
N LEU A 249 -18.02 3.75 -26.11
CA LEU A 249 -19.45 4.03 -26.04
C LEU A 249 -19.65 5.54 -25.81
N LYS A 250 -19.65 6.30 -26.91
CA LYS A 250 -20.47 7.51 -27.18
C LYS A 250 -20.14 8.00 -28.60
N ARG A 251 -20.76 7.34 -29.57
CA ARG A 251 -21.30 8.00 -30.76
C ARG A 251 -22.81 7.89 -30.64
#